data_AF-A0A661BLZ4-F1
#
_entry.id   AF-A0A661BLZ4-F1
#
_cell.length_a   1.000
_cell.length_b   1.000
_cell.length_c   1.000
_cell.angle_alpha   90.00
_cell.angle_beta   90.00
_cell.angle_gamma   90.00
#
_symmetry.space_group_name_H-M   'P 1'
#
loop_
_entity.id
_entity.type
_entity.pdbx_description
1 polymer ?
#
loop_
_entity_poly.entity_id
_entity_poly.type
_entity_poly.pdbx_seq_one_letter_code
_entity_poly.pdbx_strand_id
1 'polypeptide(L)'
;MMRRRVVITGLGVVTPVGNDVSTAWSNIVAGKSGISLIDSFDTEGFASRIGGAIRDLDLSAYISPKDARKTDPFIHYGIVAGVQAVEDSGLTIDDSNAERVGIAIGSGIGGLPGIEKGYKSFMDGGARKISPFFVPSNIINMVAGNLSIRYGIKGPNYGIVTACATGTHNIGDAARMIERGDVDAMVAGGTEMATCPTGLGGFAAARALSTRNDDPEAASRPWDKGRDGFVLADGAGVMVLEEYELAKARGARIYAELIGYGMSSDAYHITLPPDNADGARRCMEIAMKDAGVNPEDVDYINAHGTSTPAGDVAETRAVKAALGAAAAGVAMSSSKSMIGHTLGAAGGIEGVFCVLAI
;
A
#
# COMPACT_ATOMS: atom_id res chain seq x y z
N MET A 1 -29.07 7.95 11.18
CA MET A 1 -28.00 8.28 12.15
C MET A 1 -27.07 9.28 11.49
N MET A 2 -26.50 10.22 12.25
CA MET A 2 -25.45 11.10 11.71
C MET A 2 -24.19 10.26 11.45
N ARG A 3 -23.58 10.43 10.26
CA ARG A 3 -22.33 9.76 9.87
C ARG A 3 -21.21 10.26 10.79
N ARG A 4 -20.52 9.35 11.47
CA ARG A 4 -19.38 9.70 12.33
C ARG A 4 -18.21 10.20 11.47
N ARG A 5 -17.48 11.20 11.94
CA ARG A 5 -16.30 11.74 11.25
C ARG A 5 -15.09 10.86 11.54
N VAL A 6 -14.24 10.65 10.53
CA VAL A 6 -13.07 9.76 10.61
C VAL A 6 -11.80 10.56 10.42
N VAL A 7 -10.90 10.46 11.37
CA VAL A 7 -9.60 11.14 11.34
C VAL A 7 -8.45 10.17 11.36
N ILE A 8 -7.32 10.62 10.85
CA ILE A 8 -6.07 9.87 10.85
C ILE A 8 -5.23 10.35 12.03
N THR A 9 -4.88 9.43 12.93
CA THR A 9 -4.17 9.73 14.17
C THR A 9 -2.75 9.16 14.21
N GLY A 10 -2.45 8.15 13.41
CA GLY A 10 -1.12 7.53 13.38
C GLY A 10 -0.71 7.07 11.98
N LEU A 11 0.60 7.12 11.71
CA LEU A 11 1.21 6.79 10.43
C LEU A 11 2.39 5.82 10.61
N GLY A 12 2.55 4.88 9.68
CA GLY A 12 3.69 3.98 9.66
C GLY A 12 4.01 3.50 8.25
N VAL A 13 5.30 3.41 7.90
CA VAL A 13 5.75 3.04 6.56
C VAL A 13 7.05 2.25 6.58
N VAL A 14 7.18 1.38 5.59
CA VAL A 14 8.44 0.72 5.19
C VAL A 14 8.53 0.83 3.68
N THR A 15 9.54 1.50 3.15
CA THR A 15 9.65 1.85 1.73
C THR A 15 11.08 1.73 1.23
N PRO A 16 11.31 1.65 -0.09
CA PRO A 16 12.65 1.64 -0.66
C PRO A 16 13.49 2.90 -0.35
N VAL A 17 12.84 3.98 0.09
CA VAL A 17 13.50 5.24 0.45
C VAL A 17 13.52 5.51 1.95
N GLY A 18 13.09 4.57 2.80
CA GLY A 18 13.10 4.74 4.25
C GLY A 18 12.21 3.75 4.98
N ASN A 19 12.65 3.33 6.17
CA ASN A 19 11.99 2.33 7.01
C ASN A 19 11.11 2.94 8.12
N ASP A 20 10.92 4.26 8.09
CA ASP A 20 10.07 5.03 8.99
C ASP A 20 9.55 6.29 8.28
N VAL A 21 8.49 6.89 8.83
CA VAL A 21 7.79 8.04 8.24
C VAL A 21 8.72 9.23 8.02
N SER A 22 9.57 9.56 9.00
CA SER A 22 10.44 10.75 8.95
C SER A 22 11.49 10.59 7.85
N THR A 23 12.19 9.46 7.85
CA THR A 23 13.22 9.16 6.86
C THR A 23 12.62 9.09 5.46
N ALA A 24 11.55 8.33 5.27
CA ALA A 24 10.91 8.17 3.96
C ALA A 24 10.42 9.52 3.43
N TRP A 25 9.70 10.31 4.24
CA TRP A 25 9.17 11.60 3.82
C TRP A 25 10.28 12.59 3.45
N SER A 26 11.35 12.67 4.26
CA SER A 26 12.49 13.53 3.94
C SER A 26 13.14 13.20 2.59
N ASN A 27 13.22 11.91 2.25
CA ASN A 27 13.79 11.44 0.99
C ASN A 27 12.84 11.65 -0.20
N ILE A 28 11.52 11.53 0.01
CA ILE A 28 10.50 11.87 -0.98
C ILE A 28 10.55 13.36 -1.33
N VAL A 29 10.58 14.24 -0.33
CA VAL A 29 10.69 15.70 -0.54
C VAL A 29 12.01 16.06 -1.25
N ALA A 30 13.08 15.30 -1.00
CA ALA A 30 14.37 15.48 -1.66
C ALA A 30 14.47 14.83 -3.06
N GLY A 31 13.43 14.14 -3.54
CA GLY A 31 13.43 13.51 -4.87
C GLY A 31 14.36 12.31 -4.99
N LYS A 32 14.68 11.60 -3.90
CA LYS A 32 15.63 10.49 -3.93
C LYS A 32 14.99 9.22 -4.49
N SER A 33 15.64 8.61 -5.47
CA SER A 33 15.23 7.31 -6.00
C SER A 33 15.61 6.18 -5.04
N GLY A 34 14.67 5.27 -4.80
CA GLY A 34 14.89 4.00 -4.11
C GLY A 34 15.06 2.82 -5.07
N ILE A 35 15.22 3.09 -6.37
CA ILE A 35 15.35 2.05 -7.40
C ILE A 35 16.82 1.72 -7.64
N SER A 36 17.15 0.43 -7.55
CA SER A 36 18.49 -0.09 -7.82
C SER A 36 18.42 -1.37 -8.65
N LEU A 37 19.59 -1.92 -8.99
CA LEU A 37 19.66 -3.33 -9.39
C LEU A 37 19.17 -4.23 -8.25
N ILE A 38 18.51 -5.32 -8.60
CA ILE A 38 18.11 -6.37 -7.67
C ILE A 38 19.34 -7.21 -7.33
N ASP A 39 19.61 -7.37 -6.05
CA ASP A 39 20.74 -8.13 -5.50
C ASP A 39 20.32 -9.24 -4.53
N SER A 40 19.01 -9.44 -4.34
CA SER A 40 18.45 -10.48 -3.47
C SER A 40 18.42 -11.88 -4.11
N PHE A 41 18.56 -11.96 -5.44
CA PHE A 41 18.67 -13.21 -6.20
C PHE A 41 19.35 -12.95 -7.56
N ASP A 42 19.73 -14.04 -8.25
CA ASP A 42 20.30 -13.96 -9.59
C ASP A 42 19.25 -13.55 -10.63
N THR A 43 19.49 -12.42 -11.29
CA THR A 43 18.61 -11.86 -12.33
C THR A 43 19.11 -12.10 -13.75
N GLU A 44 20.13 -12.97 -13.93
CA GLU A 44 20.53 -13.42 -15.26
C GLU A 44 19.33 -14.04 -16.01
N GLY A 45 19.14 -13.64 -17.27
CA GLY A 45 18.03 -14.08 -18.11
C GLY A 45 16.70 -13.34 -17.91
N PHE A 46 16.56 -12.47 -16.88
CA PHE A 46 15.39 -11.61 -16.74
C PHE A 46 15.49 -10.37 -17.64
N ALA A 47 14.36 -9.98 -18.24
CA ALA A 47 14.27 -8.77 -19.07
C ALA A 47 14.46 -7.49 -18.24
N SER A 48 13.91 -7.47 -17.02
CA SER A 48 14.12 -6.44 -16.02
C SER A 48 14.96 -7.01 -14.87
N ARG A 49 15.92 -6.23 -14.38
CA ARG A 49 16.86 -6.58 -13.31
C ARG A 49 16.90 -5.50 -12.22
N ILE A 50 15.91 -4.62 -12.24
CA ILE A 50 15.82 -3.44 -11.38
C ILE A 50 14.58 -3.53 -10.50
N GLY A 51 14.64 -2.93 -9.32
CA GLY A 51 13.52 -2.89 -8.38
C GLY A 51 13.75 -1.95 -7.20
N GLY A 52 12.68 -1.68 -6.47
CA GLY A 52 12.70 -0.95 -5.21
C GLY A 52 12.71 -1.91 -4.03
N ALA A 53 13.89 -2.34 -3.59
CA ALA A 53 14.03 -3.25 -2.46
C ALA A 53 14.06 -2.51 -1.12
N ILE A 54 13.53 -3.13 -0.06
CA ILE A 54 13.69 -2.65 1.30
C ILE A 54 15.11 -2.94 1.79
N ARG A 55 15.81 -1.90 2.25
CA ARG A 55 17.22 -1.94 2.69
C ARG A 55 17.30 -1.77 4.21
N ASP A 56 18.22 -2.48 4.87
CA ASP A 56 18.61 -2.26 6.27
C ASP A 56 17.44 -2.18 7.28
N LEU A 57 16.39 -2.99 7.06
CA LEU A 57 15.25 -3.05 7.97
C LEU A 57 15.60 -3.84 9.24
N ASP A 58 15.63 -3.17 10.38
CA ASP A 58 15.78 -3.82 11.68
C ASP A 58 14.42 -4.33 12.19
N LEU A 59 14.34 -5.65 12.40
CA LEU A 59 13.15 -6.32 12.92
C LEU A 59 13.19 -6.51 14.44
N SER A 60 14.30 -6.22 15.11
CA SER A 60 14.57 -6.62 16.49
C SER A 60 13.55 -6.12 17.51
N ALA A 61 13.02 -4.90 17.32
CA ALA A 61 11.97 -4.31 18.14
C ALA A 61 10.55 -4.84 17.82
N TYR A 62 10.37 -5.45 16.65
CA TYR A 62 9.06 -5.75 16.09
C TYR A 62 8.74 -7.23 16.13
N ILE A 63 9.70 -8.11 15.84
CA ILE A 63 9.46 -9.53 15.65
C ILE A 63 10.60 -10.32 16.30
N SER A 64 10.26 -11.36 17.05
CA SER A 64 11.27 -12.24 17.61
C SER A 64 12.09 -12.91 16.47
N PRO A 65 13.41 -13.15 16.64
CA PRO A 65 14.20 -13.85 15.63
C PRO A 65 13.67 -15.25 15.28
N LYS A 66 12.89 -15.86 16.17
CA LYS A 66 12.23 -17.15 15.93
C LYS A 66 11.05 -17.02 14.98
N ASP A 67 10.28 -15.94 15.10
CA ASP A 67 9.08 -15.74 14.29
C ASP A 67 9.43 -15.13 12.93
N ALA A 68 10.40 -14.20 12.90
CA ALA A 68 10.89 -13.60 11.65
C ALA A 68 11.42 -14.65 10.66
N ARG A 69 12.05 -15.73 11.14
CA ARG A 69 12.52 -16.83 10.27
C ARG A 69 11.41 -17.70 9.68
N LYS A 70 10.20 -17.62 10.24
CA LYS A 70 9.07 -18.47 9.84
C LYS A 70 8.12 -17.74 8.93
N THR A 71 7.95 -16.44 9.08
CA THR A 71 7.01 -15.62 8.33
C THR A 71 7.63 -15.02 7.07
N ASP A 72 6.82 -14.80 6.05
CA ASP A 72 7.26 -14.17 4.80
C ASP A 72 7.56 -12.67 4.98
N PRO A 73 8.54 -12.10 4.25
CA PRO A 73 8.89 -10.67 4.32
C PRO A 73 7.72 -9.68 4.21
N PHE A 74 6.66 -9.96 3.42
CA PHE A 74 5.51 -9.04 3.37
C PHE A 74 4.83 -8.88 4.73
N ILE A 75 4.85 -9.94 5.57
CA ILE A 75 4.35 -9.89 6.95
C ILE A 75 5.26 -9.02 7.81
N HIS A 76 6.57 -9.07 7.59
CA HIS A 76 7.53 -8.27 8.34
C HIS A 76 7.28 -6.78 8.10
N TYR A 77 7.18 -6.37 6.85
CA TYR A 77 6.94 -4.96 6.48
C TYR A 77 5.61 -4.47 7.06
N GLY A 78 4.55 -5.28 6.92
CA GLY A 78 3.23 -4.95 7.45
C GLY A 78 3.19 -4.84 8.97
N ILE A 79 3.89 -5.71 9.70
CA ILE A 79 4.00 -5.62 11.17
C ILE A 79 4.78 -4.37 11.57
N VAL A 80 5.91 -4.07 10.94
CA VAL A 80 6.72 -2.89 11.26
C VAL A 80 5.90 -1.61 11.05
N ALA A 81 5.30 -1.45 9.86
CA ALA A 81 4.48 -0.28 9.56
C ALA A 81 3.24 -0.19 10.47
N GLY A 82 2.60 -1.32 10.78
CA GLY A 82 1.45 -1.33 11.70
C GLY A 82 1.82 -0.97 13.14
N VAL A 83 2.97 -1.44 13.64
CA VAL A 83 3.48 -1.05 14.96
C VAL A 83 3.81 0.44 14.99
N GLN A 84 4.51 0.96 13.98
CA GLN A 84 4.79 2.39 13.87
C GLN A 84 3.51 3.24 13.90
N ALA A 85 2.48 2.85 13.14
CA ALA A 85 1.23 3.58 13.09
C ALA A 85 0.49 3.58 14.44
N VAL A 86 0.42 2.44 15.11
CA VAL A 86 -0.21 2.33 16.44
C VAL A 86 0.57 3.15 17.48
N GLU A 87 1.90 3.06 17.48
CA GLU A 87 2.74 3.84 18.39
C GLU A 87 2.63 5.35 18.13
N ASP A 88 2.69 5.79 16.88
CA ASP A 88 2.52 7.19 16.49
C ASP A 88 1.14 7.76 16.87
N SER A 89 0.09 6.94 16.81
CA SER A 89 -1.26 7.35 17.24
C SER A 89 -1.37 7.63 18.74
N GLY A 90 -0.52 6.99 19.56
CA GLY A 90 -0.66 6.98 21.02
C GLY A 90 -1.96 6.32 21.51
N LEU A 91 -2.66 5.54 20.68
CA LEU A 91 -3.88 4.82 21.06
C LEU A 91 -3.51 3.68 22.01
N THR A 92 -4.01 3.74 23.25
CA THR A 92 -3.91 2.62 24.19
C THR A 92 -5.07 1.66 23.94
N ILE A 93 -4.75 0.37 23.78
CA ILE A 93 -5.71 -0.69 23.52
C ILE A 93 -5.71 -1.64 24.71
N ASP A 94 -6.87 -1.77 25.36
CA ASP A 94 -7.08 -2.59 26.54
C ASP A 94 -8.49 -3.21 26.55
N ASP A 95 -8.87 -3.91 27.62
CA ASP A 95 -10.16 -4.59 27.71
C ASP A 95 -11.38 -3.64 27.60
N SER A 96 -11.21 -2.34 27.83
CA SER A 96 -12.30 -1.36 27.72
C SER A 96 -12.66 -0.99 26.27
N ASN A 97 -11.71 -1.13 25.33
CA ASN A 97 -11.90 -0.72 23.93
C ASN A 97 -11.49 -1.76 22.89
N ALA A 98 -10.87 -2.88 23.26
CA ALA A 98 -10.34 -3.89 22.33
C ALA A 98 -11.36 -4.40 21.30
N GLU A 99 -12.63 -4.53 21.67
CA GLU A 99 -13.72 -4.97 20.78
C GLU A 99 -14.17 -3.88 19.80
N ARG A 100 -13.78 -2.63 20.07
CA ARG A 100 -14.08 -1.43 19.28
C ARG A 100 -12.91 -0.99 18.40
N VAL A 101 -11.80 -1.70 18.44
CA VAL A 101 -10.66 -1.50 17.53
C VAL A 101 -10.65 -2.65 16.52
N GLY A 102 -10.44 -2.36 15.24
CA GLY A 102 -10.28 -3.39 14.21
C GLY A 102 -8.99 -3.22 13.39
N ILE A 103 -8.76 -4.15 12.47
CA ILE A 103 -7.60 -4.18 11.58
C ILE A 103 -8.03 -4.60 10.18
N ALA A 104 -7.60 -3.82 9.19
CA ALA A 104 -7.80 -4.06 7.77
C ALA A 104 -6.47 -3.87 7.03
N ILE A 105 -5.64 -4.92 6.94
CA ILE A 105 -4.35 -4.83 6.23
C ILE A 105 -4.26 -5.93 5.20
N GLY A 106 -4.20 -5.51 3.93
CA GLY A 106 -4.11 -6.41 2.79
C GLY A 106 -2.72 -6.49 2.16
N SER A 107 -2.62 -7.39 1.21
CA SER A 107 -1.48 -7.56 0.30
C SER A 107 -2.03 -8.02 -1.04
N GLY A 108 -1.39 -7.61 -2.14
CA GLY A 108 -1.87 -7.94 -3.49
C GLY A 108 -1.61 -9.41 -3.84
N ILE A 109 -0.43 -9.93 -3.47
CA ILE A 109 0.01 -11.28 -3.87
C ILE A 109 0.36 -12.18 -2.65
N GLY A 110 0.57 -11.60 -1.47
CA GLY A 110 0.87 -12.34 -0.25
C GLY A 110 2.31 -12.89 -0.23
N GLY A 111 2.50 -14.03 0.44
CA GLY A 111 3.81 -14.63 0.64
C GLY A 111 4.33 -15.40 -0.57
N LEU A 112 4.49 -14.72 -1.71
CA LEU A 112 5.00 -15.34 -2.93
C LEU A 112 6.38 -16.00 -2.75
N PRO A 113 7.38 -15.36 -2.09
CA PRO A 113 8.67 -16.01 -1.82
C PRO A 113 8.54 -17.28 -0.96
N GLY A 114 7.69 -17.24 0.06
CA GLY A 114 7.43 -18.41 0.91
C GLY A 114 6.65 -19.51 0.19
N ILE A 115 5.80 -19.18 -0.77
CA ILE A 115 5.14 -20.13 -1.68
C ILE A 115 6.17 -20.83 -2.57
N GLU A 116 7.08 -20.08 -3.22
CA GLU A 116 8.17 -20.64 -4.02
C GLU A 116 9.05 -21.61 -3.21
N LYS A 117 9.46 -21.17 -2.01
CA LYS A 117 10.29 -21.98 -1.11
C LYS A 117 9.56 -23.25 -0.67
N GLY A 118 8.27 -23.14 -0.36
CA GLY A 118 7.44 -24.28 0.01
C GLY A 118 7.27 -25.28 -1.13
N TYR A 119 7.04 -24.79 -2.35
CA TYR A 119 6.93 -25.64 -3.54
C TYR A 119 8.25 -26.32 -3.88
N LYS A 120 9.38 -25.60 -3.79
CA LYS A 120 10.72 -26.20 -3.95
C LYS A 120 10.96 -27.30 -2.92
N SER A 121 10.63 -27.06 -1.65
CA SER A 121 10.75 -28.07 -0.59
C SER A 121 9.92 -29.33 -0.88
N PHE A 122 8.72 -29.15 -1.47
CA PHE A 122 7.89 -30.26 -1.94
C PHE A 122 8.54 -31.04 -3.09
N MET A 123 9.12 -30.34 -4.08
CA MET A 123 9.80 -31.00 -5.20
C MET A 123 11.04 -31.78 -4.75
N ASP A 124 11.80 -31.25 -3.79
CA ASP A 124 13.04 -31.84 -3.31
C ASP A 124 12.83 -33.07 -2.40
N GLY A 125 11.66 -33.22 -1.76
CA GLY A 125 11.45 -34.32 -0.80
C GLY A 125 10.01 -34.65 -0.42
N GLY A 126 9.03 -34.25 -1.24
CA GLY A 126 7.61 -34.54 -1.08
C GLY A 126 6.91 -33.76 0.02
N ALA A 127 5.62 -34.06 0.23
CA ALA A 127 4.73 -33.29 1.10
C ALA A 127 5.22 -33.14 2.56
N ARG A 128 5.98 -34.12 3.09
CA ARG A 128 6.50 -34.08 4.47
C ARG A 128 7.59 -33.03 4.68
N LYS A 129 8.15 -32.45 3.61
CA LYS A 129 9.14 -31.35 3.69
C LYS A 129 8.51 -29.97 3.74
N ILE A 130 7.20 -29.87 3.49
CA ILE A 130 6.48 -28.60 3.62
C ILE A 130 6.44 -28.21 5.10
N SER A 131 6.84 -26.98 5.40
CA SER A 131 6.80 -26.43 6.76
C SER A 131 5.38 -26.47 7.31
N PRO A 132 5.16 -26.83 8.59
CA PRO A 132 3.85 -26.70 9.23
C PRO A 132 3.38 -25.23 9.30
N PHE A 133 4.29 -24.27 9.15
CA PHE A 133 3.97 -22.85 9.09
C PHE A 133 3.69 -22.35 7.67
N PHE A 134 3.75 -23.21 6.64
CA PHE A 134 3.57 -22.80 5.25
C PHE A 134 2.29 -21.97 5.03
N VAL A 135 1.16 -22.38 5.59
CA VAL A 135 -0.08 -21.61 5.45
C VAL A 135 -0.03 -20.29 6.24
N PRO A 136 0.16 -20.28 7.58
CA PRO A 136 0.14 -19.05 8.38
C PRO A 136 1.30 -18.09 8.11
N SER A 137 2.31 -18.50 7.34
CA SER A 137 3.41 -17.63 6.94
C SER A 137 3.21 -16.93 5.60
N ASN A 138 2.19 -17.33 4.83
CA ASN A 138 2.04 -16.87 3.44
C ASN A 138 0.67 -16.25 3.13
N ILE A 139 -0.39 -16.59 3.87
CA ILE A 139 -1.73 -16.06 3.60
C ILE A 139 -1.84 -14.59 4.03
N ILE A 140 -2.55 -13.80 3.21
CA ILE A 140 -2.54 -12.33 3.23
C ILE A 140 -3.00 -11.74 4.57
N ASN A 141 -4.04 -12.31 5.19
CA ASN A 141 -4.61 -11.80 6.43
C ASN A 141 -3.70 -11.94 7.65
N MET A 142 -2.51 -12.54 7.51
CA MET A 142 -1.61 -12.79 8.64
C MET A 142 -0.97 -11.53 9.21
N VAL A 143 -0.90 -10.43 8.45
CA VAL A 143 -0.45 -9.14 9.02
C VAL A 143 -1.46 -8.67 10.07
N ALA A 144 -2.75 -8.64 9.69
CA ALA A 144 -3.84 -8.28 10.60
C ALA A 144 -3.96 -9.28 11.77
N GLY A 145 -3.77 -10.58 11.52
CA GLY A 145 -3.71 -11.60 12.58
C GLY A 145 -2.60 -11.35 13.59
N ASN A 146 -1.37 -11.08 13.14
CA ASN A 146 -0.22 -10.85 14.01
C ASN A 146 -0.38 -9.57 14.85
N LEU A 147 -0.84 -8.47 14.25
CA LEU A 147 -1.06 -7.21 14.97
C LEU A 147 -2.22 -7.33 15.97
N SER A 148 -3.27 -8.07 15.63
CA SER A 148 -4.36 -8.36 16.57
C SER A 148 -3.89 -9.12 17.79
N ILE A 149 -3.06 -10.15 17.61
CA ILE A 149 -2.44 -10.89 18.72
C ILE A 149 -1.53 -9.96 19.54
N ARG A 150 -0.74 -9.10 18.88
CA ARG A 150 0.22 -8.21 19.55
C ARG A 150 -0.45 -7.18 20.46
N TYR A 151 -1.52 -6.53 19.97
CA TYR A 151 -2.18 -5.42 20.66
C TYR A 151 -3.49 -5.82 21.36
N GLY A 152 -3.88 -7.10 21.31
CA GLY A 152 -5.12 -7.57 21.91
C GLY A 152 -6.38 -7.03 21.23
N ILE A 153 -6.30 -6.69 19.93
CA ILE A 153 -7.41 -6.13 19.16
C ILE A 153 -8.44 -7.24 18.85
N LYS A 154 -9.70 -7.02 19.23
CA LYS A 154 -10.79 -8.01 19.19
C LYS A 154 -11.92 -7.66 18.21
N GLY A 155 -11.92 -6.46 17.61
CA GLY A 155 -12.89 -6.08 16.59
C GLY A 155 -12.64 -6.74 15.22
N PRO A 156 -13.25 -6.21 14.13
CA PRO A 156 -13.10 -6.74 12.78
C PRO A 156 -11.63 -6.93 12.39
N ASN A 157 -11.29 -8.10 11.84
CA ASN A 157 -9.92 -8.45 11.44
C ASN A 157 -9.94 -9.12 10.06
N TYR A 158 -9.40 -8.43 9.05
CA TYR A 158 -9.39 -8.90 7.67
C TYR A 158 -8.29 -8.23 6.84
N GLY A 159 -8.16 -8.65 5.58
CA GLY A 159 -7.33 -7.99 4.58
C GLY A 159 -7.98 -8.10 3.21
N ILE A 160 -8.40 -6.97 2.63
CA ILE A 160 -8.93 -6.91 1.26
C ILE A 160 -7.80 -7.16 0.26
N VAL A 161 -8.09 -7.85 -0.85
CA VAL A 161 -7.13 -8.15 -1.92
C VAL A 161 -7.70 -7.69 -3.24
N THR A 162 -7.08 -6.67 -3.82
CA THR A 162 -7.54 -6.01 -5.07
C THR A 162 -6.36 -5.50 -5.89
N ALA A 163 -5.30 -6.30 -5.96
CA ALA A 163 -4.04 -5.95 -6.64
C ALA A 163 -3.52 -4.58 -6.15
N CYS A 164 -3.22 -3.66 -7.06
CA CYS A 164 -2.61 -2.36 -6.76
C CYS A 164 -3.47 -1.44 -5.87
N ALA A 165 -4.79 -1.66 -5.83
CA ALA A 165 -5.73 -0.86 -5.03
C ALA A 165 -5.88 -1.40 -3.59
N THR A 166 -5.19 -2.48 -3.23
CA THR A 166 -5.35 -3.19 -1.95
C THR A 166 -5.23 -2.27 -0.73
N GLY A 167 -4.15 -1.49 -0.60
CA GLY A 167 -3.98 -0.57 0.51
C GLY A 167 -5.09 0.50 0.59
N THR A 168 -5.44 1.09 -0.55
CA THR A 168 -6.51 2.11 -0.65
C THR A 168 -7.87 1.55 -0.22
N HIS A 169 -8.22 0.35 -0.69
CA HIS A 169 -9.51 -0.25 -0.34
C HIS A 169 -9.58 -0.64 1.14
N ASN A 170 -8.49 -1.17 1.71
CA ASN A 170 -8.45 -1.46 3.15
C ASN A 170 -8.63 -0.18 4.00
N ILE A 171 -8.00 0.93 3.62
CA ILE A 171 -8.19 2.23 4.31
C ILE A 171 -9.63 2.74 4.15
N GLY A 172 -10.17 2.71 2.93
CA GLY A 172 -11.53 3.17 2.64
C GLY A 172 -12.60 2.37 3.38
N ASP A 173 -12.55 1.03 3.32
CA ASP A 173 -13.50 0.15 4.01
C ASP A 173 -13.37 0.22 5.54
N ALA A 174 -12.16 0.42 6.07
CA ALA A 174 -11.95 0.69 7.48
C ALA A 174 -12.64 1.99 7.93
N ALA A 175 -12.52 3.07 7.15
CA ALA A 175 -13.23 4.31 7.43
C ALA A 175 -14.75 4.08 7.44
N ARG A 176 -15.29 3.31 6.49
CA ARG A 176 -16.74 2.98 6.47
C ARG A 176 -17.23 2.30 7.74
N MET A 177 -16.42 1.44 8.34
CA MET A 177 -16.80 0.77 9.60
C MET A 177 -16.90 1.77 10.76
N ILE A 178 -15.99 2.74 10.83
CA ILE A 178 -16.04 3.81 11.84
C ILE A 178 -17.24 4.73 11.60
N GLU A 179 -17.47 5.15 10.34
CA GLU A 179 -18.58 6.03 9.95
C GLU A 179 -19.96 5.48 10.34
N ARG A 180 -20.13 4.16 10.19
CA ARG A 180 -21.36 3.42 10.57
C ARG A 180 -21.47 3.17 12.08
N GLY A 181 -20.38 3.35 12.83
CA GLY A 181 -20.31 3.08 14.26
C GLY A 181 -20.03 1.61 14.61
N ASP A 182 -19.63 0.79 13.63
CA ASP A 182 -19.29 -0.63 13.85
C ASP A 182 -18.09 -0.77 14.79
N VAL A 183 -17.15 0.18 14.71
CA VAL A 183 -15.94 0.32 15.52
C VAL A 183 -15.62 1.79 15.77
N ASP A 184 -14.67 2.04 16.67
CA ASP A 184 -14.20 3.37 17.05
C ASP A 184 -12.80 3.68 16.51
N ALA A 185 -11.98 2.65 16.22
CA ALA A 185 -10.69 2.80 15.57
C ALA A 185 -10.38 1.63 14.62
N MET A 186 -9.56 1.87 13.62
CA MET A 186 -9.08 0.86 12.67
C MET A 186 -7.59 1.06 12.37
N VAL A 187 -6.81 -0.01 12.41
CA VAL A 187 -5.46 -0.05 11.86
C VAL A 187 -5.56 -0.56 10.41
N ALA A 188 -5.30 0.30 9.43
CA ALA A 188 -5.62 0.00 8.04
C ALA A 188 -4.49 0.34 7.07
N GLY A 189 -4.32 -0.46 6.01
CA GLY A 189 -3.29 -0.21 5.01
C GLY A 189 -3.01 -1.39 4.09
N GLY A 190 -1.78 -1.43 3.57
CA GLY A 190 -1.32 -2.49 2.67
C GLY A 190 0.17 -2.79 2.83
N THR A 191 0.55 -4.00 2.46
CA THR A 191 1.94 -4.46 2.43
C THR A 191 2.18 -5.37 1.23
N GLU A 192 3.42 -5.46 0.76
CA GLU A 192 3.81 -6.34 -0.32
C GLU A 192 5.30 -6.69 -0.25
N MET A 193 5.62 -7.94 -0.59
CA MET A 193 6.95 -8.32 -1.05
C MET A 193 6.79 -9.27 -2.25
N ALA A 194 7.09 -8.75 -3.45
CA ALA A 194 6.94 -9.47 -4.71
C ALA A 194 8.23 -9.49 -5.54
N THR A 195 9.30 -8.83 -5.09
CA THR A 195 10.63 -8.89 -5.71
C THR A 195 11.30 -10.26 -5.46
N CYS A 196 10.77 -11.29 -6.10
CA CYS A 196 11.28 -12.65 -6.14
C CYS A 196 11.25 -13.19 -7.59
N PRO A 197 11.89 -14.33 -7.89
CA PRO A 197 11.97 -14.87 -9.25
C PRO A 197 10.61 -15.00 -9.97
N THR A 198 9.58 -15.53 -9.32
CA THR A 198 8.24 -15.70 -9.94
C THR A 198 7.51 -14.38 -10.07
N GLY A 199 7.67 -13.45 -9.12
CA GLY A 199 7.08 -12.12 -9.20
C GLY A 199 7.67 -11.33 -10.38
N LEU A 200 9.01 -11.21 -10.40
CA LEU A 200 9.74 -10.53 -11.47
C LEU A 200 9.47 -11.20 -12.83
N GLY A 201 9.55 -12.53 -12.89
CA GLY A 201 9.32 -13.31 -14.11
C GLY A 201 7.89 -13.21 -14.64
N GLY A 202 6.89 -13.24 -13.75
CA GLY A 202 5.48 -13.12 -14.11
C GLY A 202 5.15 -11.76 -14.72
N PHE A 203 5.59 -10.67 -14.08
CA PHE A 203 5.38 -9.32 -14.62
C PHE A 203 6.22 -9.05 -15.87
N ALA A 204 7.43 -9.60 -15.97
CA ALA A 204 8.24 -9.54 -17.18
C ALA A 204 7.57 -10.27 -18.36
N ALA A 205 6.98 -11.45 -18.13
CA ALA A 205 6.24 -12.21 -19.14
C ALA A 205 5.01 -11.45 -19.65
N ALA A 206 4.36 -10.69 -18.76
CA ALA A 206 3.26 -9.78 -19.11
C ALA A 206 3.73 -8.48 -19.82
N ARG A 207 5.04 -8.27 -19.98
CA ARG A 207 5.65 -7.04 -20.52
C ARG A 207 5.21 -5.77 -19.78
N ALA A 208 5.03 -5.89 -18.47
CA ALA A 208 4.57 -4.79 -17.62
C ALA A 208 5.72 -3.99 -16.98
N LEU A 209 6.91 -4.58 -16.93
CA LEU A 209 8.08 -4.00 -16.27
C LEU A 209 8.93 -3.13 -17.20
N SER A 210 9.49 -2.05 -16.66
CA SER A 210 10.57 -1.31 -17.30
C SER A 210 11.81 -2.20 -17.49
N THR A 211 12.50 -2.01 -18.61
CA THR A 211 13.73 -2.76 -18.97
C THR A 211 14.98 -1.88 -19.00
N ARG A 212 14.90 -0.66 -18.44
CA ARG A 212 16.00 0.31 -18.33
C ARG A 212 17.00 -0.09 -17.24
N ASN A 213 17.67 -1.21 -17.47
CA ASN A 213 18.62 -1.81 -16.54
C ASN A 213 19.93 -1.00 -16.42
N ASP A 214 20.23 -0.17 -17.40
CA ASP A 214 21.42 0.68 -17.50
C ASP A 214 21.32 1.98 -16.68
N ASP A 215 20.10 2.39 -16.32
CA ASP A 215 19.81 3.59 -15.55
C ASP A 215 18.61 3.34 -14.59
N PRO A 216 18.82 2.53 -13.53
CA PRO A 216 17.74 2.11 -12.63
C PRO A 216 17.06 3.29 -11.91
N GLU A 217 17.85 4.24 -11.41
CA GLU A 217 17.35 5.36 -10.61
C GLU A 217 16.33 6.22 -11.36
N ALA A 218 16.48 6.32 -12.70
CA ALA A 218 15.56 7.06 -13.54
C ALA A 218 14.52 6.16 -14.25
N ALA A 219 14.48 4.85 -14.02
CA ALA A 219 13.60 3.95 -14.76
C ALA A 219 12.11 4.20 -14.49
N SER A 220 11.74 4.48 -13.24
CA SER A 220 10.37 4.88 -12.89
C SER A 220 10.17 6.36 -13.21
N ARG A 221 9.50 6.65 -14.33
CA ARG A 221 9.32 8.00 -14.88
C ARG A 221 7.87 8.25 -15.30
N PRO A 222 6.92 8.32 -14.35
CA PRO A 222 5.52 8.57 -14.64
C PRO A 222 5.32 9.76 -15.59
N TRP A 223 4.45 9.57 -16.59
CA TRP A 223 4.11 10.49 -17.68
C TRP A 223 5.23 10.87 -18.66
N ASP A 224 6.49 10.49 -18.40
CA ASP A 224 7.60 10.77 -19.32
C ASP A 224 7.38 10.08 -20.67
N LYS A 225 7.80 10.74 -21.77
CA LYS A 225 7.64 10.21 -23.13
C LYS A 225 8.41 8.90 -23.35
N GLY A 226 9.50 8.70 -22.62
CA GLY A 226 10.36 7.51 -22.68
C GLY A 226 10.07 6.45 -21.63
N ARG A 227 8.92 6.51 -20.94
CA ARG A 227 8.48 5.45 -20.00
C ARG A 227 8.13 4.16 -20.74
N ASP A 228 8.53 3.02 -20.20
CA ASP A 228 8.43 1.72 -20.85
C ASP A 228 7.77 0.62 -19.99
N GLY A 229 7.32 0.95 -18.79
CA GLY A 229 6.73 0.01 -17.84
C GLY A 229 6.93 0.48 -16.40
N PHE A 230 6.29 -0.21 -15.45
CA PHE A 230 6.49 0.09 -14.04
C PHE A 230 7.78 -0.56 -13.53
N VAL A 231 8.32 -0.05 -12.42
CA VAL A 231 9.43 -0.70 -11.71
C VAL A 231 8.86 -1.41 -10.49
N LEU A 232 9.07 -2.73 -10.36
CA LEU A 232 8.56 -3.51 -9.23
C LEU A 232 9.26 -3.08 -7.93
N ALA A 233 8.51 -2.96 -6.85
CA ALA A 233 9.04 -2.61 -5.55
C ALA A 233 8.28 -3.30 -4.42
N ASP A 234 8.82 -3.21 -3.21
CA ASP A 234 8.28 -3.81 -1.99
C ASP A 234 8.05 -2.75 -0.91
N GLY A 235 7.23 -3.06 0.10
CA GLY A 235 7.06 -2.18 1.26
C GLY A 235 5.72 -2.35 1.96
N ALA A 236 5.44 -1.43 2.88
CA ALA A 236 4.18 -1.35 3.60
C ALA A 236 3.84 0.10 3.96
N GLY A 237 2.55 0.42 3.99
CA GLY A 237 2.03 1.67 4.53
C GLY A 237 0.75 1.40 5.30
N VAL A 238 0.72 1.84 6.55
CA VAL A 238 -0.37 1.60 7.50
C VAL A 238 -0.70 2.90 8.22
N MET A 239 -1.98 3.10 8.50
CA MET A 239 -2.51 4.27 9.18
C MET A 239 -3.47 3.83 10.28
N VAL A 240 -3.56 4.63 11.34
CA VAL A 240 -4.63 4.51 12.36
C VAL A 240 -5.71 5.52 12.05
N LEU A 241 -6.92 5.01 11.83
CA LEU A 241 -8.15 5.77 11.65
C LEU A 241 -8.94 5.73 12.95
N GLU A 242 -9.48 6.86 13.39
CA GLU A 242 -10.28 6.98 14.61
C GLU A 242 -11.53 7.82 14.40
N GLU A 243 -12.56 7.53 15.18
CA GLU A 243 -13.71 8.41 15.33
C GLU A 243 -13.27 9.76 15.91
N TYR A 244 -13.70 10.86 15.28
CA TYR A 244 -13.21 12.21 15.57
C TYR A 244 -13.38 12.66 17.02
N GLU A 245 -14.55 12.45 17.62
CA GLU A 245 -14.79 12.90 18.99
C GLU A 245 -14.02 12.06 20.02
N LEU A 246 -13.82 10.76 19.77
CA LEU A 246 -12.98 9.89 20.58
C LEU A 246 -11.49 10.26 20.48
N ALA A 247 -11.00 10.51 19.26
CA ALA A 247 -9.64 11.01 19.03
C ALA A 247 -9.40 12.34 19.79
N LYS A 248 -10.37 13.27 19.72
CA LYS A 248 -10.33 14.52 20.48
C LYS A 248 -10.37 14.31 21.99
N ALA A 249 -11.22 13.42 22.48
CA ALA A 249 -11.40 13.18 23.91
C ALA A 249 -10.09 12.70 24.58
N ARG A 250 -9.26 11.94 23.86
CA ARG A 250 -7.93 11.52 24.34
C ARG A 250 -6.78 12.47 23.98
N GLY A 251 -7.06 13.61 23.33
CA GLY A 251 -6.04 14.57 22.90
C GLY A 251 -5.10 14.06 21.81
N ALA A 252 -5.59 13.21 20.92
CA ALA A 252 -4.80 12.65 19.82
C ALA A 252 -4.25 13.76 18.90
N ARG A 253 -3.05 13.55 18.36
CA ARG A 253 -2.63 14.27 17.16
C ARG A 253 -3.53 13.82 16.01
N ILE A 254 -4.09 14.78 15.28
CA ILE A 254 -4.89 14.52 14.08
C ILE A 254 -4.09 15.05 12.89
N TYR A 255 -3.75 14.16 11.96
CA TYR A 255 -3.04 14.52 10.75
C TYR A 255 -3.98 15.10 9.69
N ALA A 256 -5.09 14.41 9.44
CA ALA A 256 -6.09 14.79 8.45
C ALA A 256 -7.44 14.13 8.77
N GLU A 257 -8.49 14.60 8.11
CA GLU A 257 -9.79 13.95 8.08
C GLU A 257 -9.96 13.17 6.77
N LEU A 258 -10.41 11.91 6.86
CA LEU A 258 -10.78 11.12 5.69
C LEU A 258 -12.27 11.33 5.41
N ILE A 259 -12.55 12.16 4.40
CA ILE A 259 -13.92 12.63 4.12
C ILE A 259 -14.61 11.89 2.97
N GLY A 260 -13.85 11.24 2.07
CA GLY A 260 -14.40 10.59 0.88
C GLY A 260 -13.71 9.30 0.50
N TYR A 261 -14.47 8.34 -0.01
CA TYR A 261 -13.95 7.10 -0.58
C TYR A 261 -14.80 6.63 -1.76
N GLY A 262 -14.15 6.35 -2.89
CA GLY A 262 -14.77 5.88 -4.12
C GLY A 262 -14.18 4.55 -4.62
N MET A 263 -15.03 3.76 -5.26
CA MET A 263 -14.66 2.52 -5.95
C MET A 263 -15.40 2.43 -7.28
N SER A 264 -14.75 1.83 -8.27
CA SER A 264 -15.42 1.45 -9.51
C SER A 264 -14.69 0.26 -10.16
N SER A 265 -15.33 -0.34 -11.16
CA SER A 265 -14.70 -1.31 -12.05
C SER A 265 -14.82 -0.80 -13.48
N ASP A 266 -13.74 -0.98 -14.25
CA ASP A 266 -13.73 -0.72 -15.69
C ASP A 266 -14.59 -1.72 -16.47
N ALA A 267 -14.75 -2.95 -15.95
CA ALA A 267 -15.43 -4.05 -16.63
C ALA A 267 -14.97 -4.24 -18.10
N TYR A 268 -13.66 -4.06 -18.34
CA TYR A 268 -13.09 -3.92 -19.69
C TYR A 268 -12.06 -4.99 -20.03
N HIS A 269 -10.90 -4.97 -19.37
CA HIS A 269 -9.81 -5.92 -19.59
C HIS A 269 -9.15 -6.26 -18.26
N ILE A 270 -8.56 -7.46 -18.14
CA ILE A 270 -7.98 -7.94 -16.88
C ILE A 270 -6.73 -7.15 -16.43
N THR A 271 -6.05 -6.46 -17.35
CA THR A 271 -4.79 -5.74 -17.07
C THR A 271 -4.66 -4.38 -17.78
N LEU A 272 -5.55 -4.05 -18.71
CA LEU A 272 -5.46 -2.82 -19.49
C LEU A 272 -6.59 -1.87 -19.09
N PRO A 273 -6.32 -0.58 -18.86
CA PRO A 273 -7.38 0.40 -18.66
C PRO A 273 -8.08 0.69 -19.99
N PRO A 274 -9.36 1.10 -19.97
CA PRO A 274 -10.07 1.53 -21.16
C PRO A 274 -9.55 2.89 -21.65
N ASP A 275 -9.55 3.11 -22.97
CA ASP A 275 -9.05 4.36 -23.59
C ASP A 275 -9.77 5.62 -23.10
N ASN A 276 -11.05 5.50 -22.76
CA ASN A 276 -11.86 6.61 -22.24
C ASN A 276 -11.64 6.87 -20.74
N ALA A 277 -10.90 6.00 -20.05
CA ALA A 277 -10.59 6.04 -18.63
C ALA A 277 -11.83 6.22 -17.71
N ASP A 278 -12.98 5.66 -18.13
CA ASP A 278 -14.26 5.90 -17.47
C ASP A 278 -14.31 5.43 -16.01
N GLY A 279 -13.76 4.25 -15.69
CA GLY A 279 -13.76 3.75 -14.31
C GLY A 279 -12.98 4.67 -13.38
N ALA A 280 -11.74 5.03 -13.72
CA ALA A 280 -10.95 5.96 -12.92
C ALA A 280 -11.66 7.32 -12.72
N ARG A 281 -12.28 7.87 -13.77
CA ARG A 281 -13.09 9.10 -13.69
C ARG A 281 -14.24 8.94 -12.69
N ARG A 282 -15.05 7.88 -12.84
CA ARG A 282 -16.18 7.60 -11.93
C ARG A 282 -15.70 7.38 -10.49
N CYS A 283 -14.56 6.74 -10.29
CA CYS A 283 -13.98 6.53 -8.97
C CYS A 283 -13.72 7.86 -8.26
N MET A 284 -13.06 8.81 -8.93
CA MET A 284 -12.79 10.14 -8.40
C MET A 284 -14.09 10.94 -8.16
N GLU A 285 -15.05 10.89 -9.08
CA GLU A 285 -16.34 11.55 -8.90
C GLU A 285 -17.13 10.98 -7.71
N ILE A 286 -17.10 9.66 -7.50
CA ILE A 286 -17.73 9.03 -6.33
C ILE A 286 -17.04 9.49 -5.04
N ALA A 287 -15.70 9.54 -5.02
CA ALA A 287 -14.95 9.99 -3.85
C ALA A 287 -15.25 11.46 -3.51
N MET A 288 -15.25 12.37 -4.49
CA MET A 288 -15.61 13.78 -4.30
C MET A 288 -17.07 13.94 -3.85
N LYS A 289 -18.00 13.20 -4.48
CA LYS A 289 -19.41 13.21 -4.09
C LYS A 289 -19.61 12.73 -2.66
N ASP A 290 -18.89 11.69 -2.25
CA ASP A 290 -18.96 11.15 -0.89
C ASP A 290 -18.39 12.11 0.17
N ALA A 291 -17.35 12.84 -0.21
CA ALA A 291 -16.75 13.92 0.58
C ALA A 291 -17.60 15.20 0.62
N GLY A 292 -18.53 15.37 -0.32
CA GLY A 292 -19.31 16.60 -0.47
C GLY A 292 -18.48 17.80 -0.91
N VAL A 293 -17.39 17.56 -1.66
CA VAL A 293 -16.50 18.59 -2.20
C VAL A 293 -16.67 18.71 -3.71
N ASN A 294 -16.37 19.89 -4.25
CA ASN A 294 -16.36 20.16 -5.68
C ASN A 294 -14.97 19.92 -6.26
N PRO A 295 -14.85 19.76 -7.60
CA PRO A 295 -13.55 19.71 -8.27
C PRO A 295 -12.58 20.84 -7.92
N GLU A 296 -13.10 22.05 -7.70
CA GLU A 296 -12.31 23.24 -7.39
C GLU A 296 -11.70 23.22 -5.98
N ASP A 297 -12.20 22.34 -5.10
CA ASP A 297 -11.72 22.16 -3.74
C ASP A 297 -10.54 21.17 -3.66
N VAL A 298 -10.11 20.58 -4.79
CA VAL A 298 -9.00 19.60 -4.84
C VAL A 298 -7.68 20.31 -5.15
N ASP A 299 -6.82 20.43 -4.14
CA ASP A 299 -5.50 21.08 -4.28
C ASP A 299 -4.42 20.15 -4.84
N TYR A 300 -4.42 18.88 -4.41
CA TYR A 300 -3.37 17.92 -4.71
C TYR A 300 -3.90 16.51 -5.00
N ILE A 301 -3.30 15.86 -5.98
CA ILE A 301 -3.50 14.44 -6.30
C ILE A 301 -2.15 13.72 -6.22
N ASN A 302 -2.05 12.79 -5.27
CA ASN A 302 -1.04 11.73 -5.37
C ASN A 302 -1.58 10.63 -6.31
N ALA A 303 -1.08 10.63 -7.54
CA ALA A 303 -1.57 9.78 -8.61
C ALA A 303 -1.15 8.32 -8.45
N HIS A 304 -1.87 7.43 -9.14
CA HIS A 304 -1.43 6.06 -9.37
C HIS A 304 -0.16 6.02 -10.22
N GLY A 305 -0.04 6.83 -11.27
CA GLY A 305 1.17 7.12 -12.07
C GLY A 305 2.22 6.01 -12.06
N THR A 306 1.95 4.92 -12.77
CA THR A 306 2.75 3.69 -12.71
C THR A 306 3.95 3.69 -13.63
N SER A 307 4.18 4.75 -14.42
CA SER A 307 5.21 4.79 -15.47
C SER A 307 4.90 3.83 -16.63
N THR A 308 3.62 3.46 -16.81
CA THR A 308 3.17 2.62 -17.93
C THR A 308 2.63 3.49 -19.07
N PRO A 309 2.83 3.10 -20.35
CA PRO A 309 2.32 3.88 -21.47
C PRO A 309 0.79 4.10 -21.42
N ALA A 310 0.03 3.03 -21.17
CA ALA A 310 -1.43 3.07 -21.14
C ALA A 310 -1.98 3.68 -19.84
N GLY A 311 -1.48 3.27 -18.67
CA GLY A 311 -2.00 3.70 -17.37
C GLY A 311 -1.90 5.20 -17.16
N ASP A 312 -0.71 5.77 -17.38
CA ASP A 312 -0.46 7.20 -17.14
C ASP A 312 -1.30 8.11 -18.06
N VAL A 313 -1.56 7.67 -19.30
CA VAL A 313 -2.43 8.39 -20.25
C VAL A 313 -3.88 8.29 -19.80
N ALA A 314 -4.35 7.09 -19.44
CA ALA A 314 -5.71 6.88 -18.97
C ALA A 314 -5.98 7.71 -17.72
N GLU A 315 -5.08 7.69 -16.73
CA GLU A 315 -5.22 8.47 -15.51
C GLU A 315 -5.27 9.99 -15.78
N THR A 316 -4.40 10.50 -16.65
CA THR A 316 -4.44 11.93 -17.04
C THR A 316 -5.79 12.31 -17.68
N ARG A 317 -6.35 11.43 -18.52
CA ARG A 317 -7.67 11.64 -19.12
C ARG A 317 -8.77 11.60 -18.07
N ALA A 318 -8.71 10.65 -17.14
CA ALA A 318 -9.67 10.54 -16.05
C ALA A 318 -9.67 11.77 -15.14
N VAL A 319 -8.50 12.28 -14.76
CA VAL A 319 -8.36 13.47 -13.91
C VAL A 319 -8.98 14.69 -14.60
N LYS A 320 -8.64 14.91 -15.88
CA LYS A 320 -9.23 16.00 -16.67
C LYS A 320 -10.74 15.87 -16.81
N ALA A 321 -11.25 14.65 -16.98
CA ALA A 321 -12.68 14.41 -17.11
C ALA A 321 -13.44 14.59 -15.80
N ALA A 322 -12.86 14.16 -14.67
CA ALA A 322 -13.48 14.26 -13.34
C ALA A 322 -13.45 15.69 -12.79
N LEU A 323 -12.35 16.41 -13.00
CA LEU A 323 -12.18 17.77 -12.48
C LEU A 323 -12.64 18.88 -13.45
N GLY A 324 -12.81 18.57 -14.73
CA GLY A 324 -13.17 19.56 -15.75
C GLY A 324 -12.14 20.70 -15.83
N ALA A 325 -12.62 21.94 -15.72
CA ALA A 325 -11.76 23.13 -15.78
C ALA A 325 -10.79 23.24 -14.58
N ALA A 326 -11.15 22.69 -13.42
CA ALA A 326 -10.32 22.73 -12.21
C ALA A 326 -9.02 21.91 -12.36
N ALA A 327 -8.96 20.98 -13.31
CA ALA A 327 -7.77 20.17 -13.59
C ALA A 327 -6.51 21.00 -13.94
N ALA A 328 -6.68 22.26 -14.36
CA ALA A 328 -5.55 23.15 -14.65
C ALA A 328 -4.90 23.75 -13.39
N GLY A 329 -5.60 23.77 -12.25
CA GLY A 329 -5.14 24.33 -10.98
C GLY A 329 -4.60 23.32 -9.99
N VAL A 330 -4.93 22.03 -10.15
CA VAL A 330 -4.52 20.95 -9.24
C VAL A 330 -3.04 20.58 -9.42
N ALA A 331 -2.32 20.42 -8.32
CA ALA A 331 -1.00 19.81 -8.34
C ALA A 331 -1.16 18.27 -8.43
N MET A 332 -0.40 17.62 -9.30
CA MET A 332 -0.41 16.16 -9.41
C MET A 332 1.01 15.62 -9.47
N SER A 333 1.30 14.62 -8.64
CA SER A 333 2.60 13.94 -8.62
C SER A 333 2.42 12.44 -8.47
N SER A 334 3.48 11.66 -8.76
CA SER A 334 3.52 10.23 -8.47
C SER A 334 4.78 9.91 -7.69
N SER A 335 4.61 9.54 -6.42
CA SER A 335 5.70 9.09 -5.55
C SER A 335 6.33 7.77 -6.03
N LYS A 336 5.66 7.01 -6.90
CA LYS A 336 6.22 5.82 -7.55
C LYS A 336 7.45 6.12 -8.41
N SER A 337 7.65 7.38 -8.81
CA SER A 337 8.92 7.82 -9.42
C SER A 337 10.14 7.54 -8.53
N MET A 338 9.95 7.60 -7.21
CA MET A 338 11.00 7.37 -6.21
C MET A 338 10.93 5.97 -5.61
N ILE A 339 9.73 5.48 -5.27
CA ILE A 339 9.56 4.21 -4.55
C ILE A 339 9.29 3.00 -5.45
N GLY A 340 9.14 3.20 -6.77
CA GLY A 340 8.63 2.18 -7.68
C GLY A 340 7.16 1.83 -7.41
N HIS A 341 6.71 0.71 -7.92
CA HIS A 341 5.35 0.23 -7.71
C HIS A 341 5.33 -0.90 -6.68
N THR A 342 4.94 -0.55 -5.45
CA THR A 342 4.82 -1.47 -4.30
C THR A 342 3.51 -2.28 -4.29
N LEU A 343 2.90 -2.47 -5.46
CA LEU A 343 1.68 -3.24 -5.69
C LEU A 343 0.59 -3.00 -4.63
N GLY A 344 0.24 -4.00 -3.81
CA GLY A 344 -0.81 -3.89 -2.80
C GLY A 344 -0.49 -2.93 -1.65
N ALA A 345 0.78 -2.60 -1.43
CA ALA A 345 1.20 -1.59 -0.44
C ALA A 345 1.07 -0.14 -0.94
N ALA A 346 0.99 0.07 -2.26
CA ALA A 346 1.06 1.39 -2.89
C ALA A 346 0.06 2.36 -2.27
N GLY A 347 -1.22 1.98 -2.24
CA GLY A 347 -2.27 2.84 -1.66
C GLY A 347 -2.09 3.18 -0.18
N GLY A 348 -1.41 2.32 0.60
CA GLY A 348 -1.10 2.59 1.99
C GLY A 348 0.03 3.61 2.15
N ILE A 349 1.13 3.41 1.41
CA ILE A 349 2.29 4.33 1.43
C ILE A 349 1.89 5.69 0.87
N GLU A 350 1.14 5.70 -0.23
CA GLU A 350 0.66 6.90 -0.90
C GLU A 350 -0.35 7.67 -0.06
N GLY A 351 -1.20 6.97 0.72
CA GLY A 351 -2.07 7.59 1.71
C GLY A 351 -1.28 8.35 2.78
N VAL A 352 -0.21 7.74 3.32
CA VAL A 352 0.68 8.39 4.28
C VAL A 352 1.34 9.64 3.67
N PHE A 353 1.90 9.53 2.46
CA PHE A 353 2.53 10.68 1.80
C PHE A 353 1.55 11.79 1.45
N CYS A 354 0.33 11.46 1.04
CA CYS A 354 -0.72 12.44 0.76
C CYS A 354 -1.08 13.25 2.01
N VAL A 355 -1.20 12.57 3.16
CA VAL A 355 -1.50 13.21 4.44
C VAL A 355 -0.38 14.13 4.93
N LEU A 356 0.88 13.77 4.67
CA LEU A 356 2.03 14.60 5.04
C LEU A 356 2.25 15.80 4.11
N ALA A 357 1.58 15.82 2.96
CA ALA A 357 1.63 16.92 2.01
C ALA A 357 0.65 18.07 2.35
N ILE A 358 -0.22 17.88 3.35
CA ILE A 358 -1.20 18.87 3.87
C ILE A 358 -0.52 19.78 4.89
#